data_AF-A0A0D0AKD9-F1
#
_entry.id   AF-A0A0D0AKD9-F1
#
_cell.length_a   1.000
_cell.length_b   1.000
_cell.length_c   1.000
_cell.angle_alpha   90.00
_cell.angle_beta   90.00
_cell.angle_gamma   90.00
#
_symmetry.space_group_name_H-M   'P 1'
#
loop_
_entity.id
_entity.type
_entity.pdbx_description
1 polymer ?
#
loop_
_entity_poly.entity_id
_entity_poly.type
_entity_poly.pdbx_seq_one_letter_code
_entity_poly.pdbx_strand_id
1 'polypeptide(L)' 'MSSFKVVPYWKIEHTCAFLGLKTAITSRPVVQGPRYNGSPFVLISDGCAEEFTGVLSQKVRMQTPQGQ' A
#
# COMPACT_ATOMS: atom_id res chain seq x y z
N MET A 1 -23.07 12.98 -1.78
CA MET A 1 -21.74 12.97 -2.43
C MET A 1 -21.94 12.90 -3.93
N SER A 2 -21.47 13.89 -4.67
CA SER A 2 -21.51 13.87 -6.14
C SER A 2 -20.67 12.70 -6.63
N SER A 3 -21.25 11.78 -7.41
CA SER A 3 -20.50 10.69 -8.04
C SER A 3 -19.59 11.27 -9.10
N PHE A 4 -18.34 11.60 -8.74
CA PHE A 4 -17.33 12.03 -9.70
C PHE A 4 -16.98 10.86 -10.61
N LYS A 5 -17.52 10.86 -11.84
CA LYS A 5 -17.14 9.88 -12.86
C LYS A 5 -15.71 10.21 -13.32
N VAL A 6 -14.75 9.39 -12.91
CA VAL A 6 -13.35 9.51 -13.33
C VAL A 6 -13.12 9.02 -14.76
N VAL A 7 -14.01 8.17 -15.29
CA VAL A 7 -13.93 7.58 -16.63
C VAL A 7 -13.64 8.61 -17.74
N PRO A 8 -14.37 9.74 -17.90
CA PRO A 8 -14.09 10.71 -18.95
C PRO A 8 -12.72 11.40 -18.85
N TYR A 9 -12.07 11.35 -17.68
CA TYR A 9 -10.77 11.98 -17.43
C TYR A 9 -9.63 10.96 -17.26
N TRP A 10 -9.95 9.66 -17.29
CA TRP A 10 -8.99 8.59 -17.07
C TRP A 10 -8.26 8.26 -18.38
N LYS A 11 -6.98 8.61 -18.44
CA LYS A 11 -6.13 8.37 -19.60
C LYS A 11 -5.22 7.16 -19.38
N ILE A 12 -4.56 6.71 -20.45
CA ILE A 12 -3.65 5.57 -20.40
C ILE A 12 -2.50 5.79 -19.41
N GLU A 13 -2.02 7.02 -19.27
CA GLU A 13 -0.95 7.39 -18.34
C GLU A 13 -1.38 7.15 -16.88
N HIS A 14 -2.66 7.39 -16.55
CA HIS A 14 -3.20 7.11 -15.21
C HIS A 14 -3.26 5.61 -14.94
N THR A 15 -3.64 4.80 -15.94
CA THR A 15 -3.58 3.34 -15.81
C THR A 15 -2.16 2.86 -15.56
N CYS A 16 -1.19 3.35 -16.34
CA CYS A 16 0.22 2.99 -16.18
C CYS A 16 0.74 3.39 -14.79
N ALA A 17 0.44 4.61 -14.33
CA ALA A 17 0.82 5.07 -13.00
C ALA A 17 0.17 4.23 -11.89
N PHE A 18 -1.12 3.91 -12.02
CA PHE A 18 -1.84 3.09 -11.05
C PHE A 18 -1.30 1.66 -10.97
N LEU A 19 -0.96 1.05 -12.11
CA LEU A 19 -0.30 -0.25 -12.14
C LEU A 19 1.10 -0.18 -11.54
N GLY A 20 1.88 0.86 -11.84
CA GLY A 20 3.18 1.08 -11.23
C GLY A 20 3.11 1.20 -9.71
N LEU A 21 2.12 1.93 -9.19
CA LEU A 21 1.86 2.03 -7.76
C LEU A 21 1.48 0.68 -7.15
N LYS A 22 0.58 -0.08 -7.79
CA LYS A 22 0.25 -1.45 -7.35
C LYS A 22 1.49 -2.32 -7.25
N THR A 23 2.33 -2.33 -8.30
CA THR A 23 3.58 -3.09 -8.30
C THR A 23 4.50 -2.65 -7.16
N ALA A 24 4.66 -1.34 -6.95
CA ALA A 24 5.51 -0.81 -5.88
C ALA A 24 5.03 -1.23 -4.49
N ILE A 25 3.73 -1.14 -4.20
CA ILE A 25 3.19 -1.50 -2.87
C ILE A 25 3.15 -3.00 -2.64
N THR A 26 3.11 -3.84 -3.68
CA THR A 26 3.11 -5.31 -3.54
C THR A 26 4.51 -5.92 -3.63
N SER A 27 5.56 -5.11 -3.79
CA SER A 27 6.93 -5.58 -3.95
C SER A 27 7.80 -5.25 -2.74
N ARG A 28 8.99 -5.85 -2.67
CA ARG A 28 10.01 -5.40 -1.72
C ARG A 28 10.44 -3.97 -2.09
N PRO A 29 10.69 -3.09 -1.11
CA PRO A 29 10.75 -3.37 0.32
C PRO A 29 9.42 -3.11 1.08
N VAL A 30 8.31 -2.82 0.41
CA VAL A 30 7.02 -2.53 1.06
C VAL A 30 6.40 -3.79 1.65
N VAL A 31 6.27 -4.85 0.84
CA VAL A 31 5.82 -6.17 1.31
C VAL A 31 7.04 -7.05 1.56
N GLN A 32 7.15 -7.54 2.79
CA GLN A 32 8.21 -8.42 3.25
C GLN A 32 7.62 -9.49 4.18
N GLY A 33 8.38 -10.57 4.38
CA GLY A 33 8.01 -11.59 5.35
C GLY A 33 7.99 -11.05 6.79
N PRO A 34 7.11 -11.58 7.66
CA PRO A 34 7.03 -11.19 9.06
C PRO A 34 8.33 -11.52 9.83
N ARG A 35 8.67 -10.70 10.83
CA ARG A 35 9.80 -10.97 11.73
C ARG A 35 9.29 -11.45 13.09
N TYR A 36 9.55 -12.70 13.42
CA TYR A 36 9.19 -13.31 14.72
C TYR A 36 10.27 -13.12 15.78
N ASN A 37 10.75 -11.89 15.96
CA ASN A 37 11.84 -11.55 16.89
C ASN A 37 11.37 -10.76 18.12
N GLY A 38 10.07 -10.82 18.42
CA GLY A 38 9.44 -10.05 19.49
C GLY A 38 9.11 -8.60 19.13
N SER A 39 9.44 -8.11 17.93
CA SER A 39 8.99 -6.78 17.50
C SER A 39 7.49 -6.77 17.19
N PRO A 40 6.75 -5.74 17.63
CA PRO A 40 5.29 -5.74 17.59
C PRO A 40 4.75 -5.60 16.16
N PHE A 41 3.60 -6.23 15.94
CA PHE A 41 2.76 -5.96 14.78
C PHE A 41 1.76 -4.86 15.12
N VAL A 42 1.41 -4.05 14.12
CA VAL A 42 0.35 -3.05 14.20
C VAL A 42 -0.72 -3.41 13.18
N LEU A 43 -1.93 -3.67 13.67
CA LEU A 43 -3.12 -3.87 12.85
C LEU A 43 -3.88 -2.55 12.75
N ILE A 44 -4.09 -2.10 11.52
CA ILE A 44 -4.98 -0.97 11.21
C ILE A 44 -6.17 -1.56 10.48
N SER A 45 -7.37 -1.35 11.00
CA SER A 45 -8.61 -1.81 10.36
C SER A 45 -9.58 -0.66 10.16
N ASP A 46 -10.34 -0.74 9.08
CA ASP A 46 -11.42 0.17 8.78
C ASP A 46 -12.59 -0.62 8.17
N GLY A 47 -13.81 -0.14 8.35
CA GLY A 47 -15.00 -0.81 7.86
C GLY A 47 -16.15 0.15 7.63
N CYS A 48 -16.98 -0.21 6.65
CA CYS A 48 -18.25 0.44 6.34
C CYS A 48 -19.39 -0.59 6.38
N ALA A 49 -20.61 -0.18 6.01
CA ALA A 49 -21.77 -1.05 6.04
C ALA A 49 -21.65 -2.24 5.06
N GLU A 50 -20.82 -2.08 4.03
CA GLU A 50 -20.68 -3.03 2.92
C GLU A 50 -19.43 -3.92 3.05
N GLU A 51 -18.37 -3.45 3.72
CA GLU A 51 -17.07 -4.13 3.73
C GLU A 51 -16.23 -3.82 4.97
N PHE A 52 -15.33 -4.73 5.34
CA PHE A 52 -14.32 -4.55 6.38
C PHE A 52 -12.93 -4.92 5.84
N THR A 53 -11.92 -4.12 6.16
CA THR A 53 -10.54 -4.31 5.68
C THR A 53 -9.53 -4.12 6.82
N GLY A 54 -8.39 -4.80 6.72
CA GLY A 54 -7.26 -4.63 7.64
C GLY A 54 -5.90 -4.63 6.93
N VAL A 55 -4.97 -3.83 7.45
CA VAL A 55 -3.56 -3.81 7.07
C VAL A 55 -2.73 -4.19 8.30
N LEU A 56 -2.01 -5.31 8.19
CA LEU A 56 -1.04 -5.74 9.18
C LEU A 56 0.35 -5.21 8.79
N SER A 57 1.00 -4.49 9.70
CA SER A 57 2.31 -3.89 9.45
C SER A 57 3.30 -4.16 10.59
N GLN A 58 4.59 -4.06 10.27
CA GLN A 58 5.68 -4.18 11.24
C GLN A 58 6.75 -3.14 10.92
N LYS A 59 7.33 -2.51 11.94
CA LYS A 59 8.38 -1.50 11.74
C LYS A 59 9.67 -2.19 11.29
N VAL A 60 10.06 -1.95 10.04
CA VAL A 60 11.33 -2.42 9.49
C VAL A 60 12.27 -1.23 9.34
N ARG A 61 13.48 -1.32 9.91
CA ARG A 61 14.55 -0.37 9.59
C ARG A 61 14.99 -0.62 8.15
N MET A 62 14.57 0.23 7.23
CA MET A 62 15.22 0.30 5.92
C MET A 62 16.54 1.03 6.09
N GLN A 63 17.64 0.39 5.69
CA GLN A 63 18.86 1.13 5.43
C GLN A 63 18.67 1.77 4.05
N THR A 64 18.50 3.08 4.01
CA THR A 64 18.68 3.82 2.76
C THR A 64 20.12 3.59 2.33
N PRO A 65 20.42 3.25 1.06
CA PRO A 65 21.79 3.30 0.58
C PRO A 65 22.29 4.72 0.85
N GLN A 66 23.31 4.87 1.70
CA GLN A 66 23.98 6.16 1.81
C GLN A 66 24.54 6.47 0.43
N GLY A 67 24.13 7.61 -0.14
CA GLY A 67 24.59 8.05 -1.44
C GLY A 67 26.12 8.12 -1.46
N GLN A 68 26.73 7.55 -2.49
CA GLN A 68 28.09 7.91 -2.91
C GLN A 68 28.04 9.20 -3.72
#